data_AF-A0AAD6ISQ9-F1
#
_entry.id   AF-A0AAD6ISQ9-F1
#
_cell.length_a   1.000
_cell.length_b   1.000
_cell.length_c   1.000
_cell.angle_alpha   90.00
_cell.angle_beta   90.00
_cell.angle_gamma   90.00
#
_symmetry.space_group_name_H-M   'P 1'
#
loop_
_entity.id
_entity.type
_entity.pdbx_description
1 polymer ?
#
loop_
_entity_poly.entity_id
_entity_poly.type
_entity_poly.pdbx_seq_one_letter_code
_entity_poly.pdbx_strand_id
1 'polypeptide(L)'
;MQALAKLSRLAVIRLRRYPPPSSGLDLARTGMTTSVTHVCWERPTSLHTFESSHTQGGDAIIQKLTELPFAKAQHVINTTDAQPGPDGSIQVLVTGYIKLDDDAAQIFAESFQLKPDGGSYYIAHNIFKLIFPPPNP
;
A
#
# COMPACT_ATOMS: atom_id res chain seq x y z
N MET A 1 12.72 -15.44 3.35
CA MET A 1 12.65 -14.97 1.95
C MET A 1 11.29 -15.19 1.27
N GLN A 2 10.45 -16.17 1.63
CA GLN A 2 9.13 -16.38 0.99
C GLN A 2 8.04 -15.36 1.39
N ALA A 3 8.08 -14.82 2.62
CA ALA A 3 7.13 -13.80 3.08
C ALA A 3 7.18 -12.50 2.26
N LEU A 4 8.38 -12.05 1.88
CA LEU A 4 8.57 -10.86 1.04
C LEU A 4 8.00 -11.05 -0.37
N ALA A 5 8.02 -12.27 -0.91
CA ALA A 5 7.49 -12.55 -2.25
C ALA A 5 5.96 -12.52 -2.33
N LYS A 6 5.25 -12.76 -1.21
CA LYS A 6 3.78 -12.59 -1.14
C LYS A 6 3.36 -11.12 -1.15
N LEU A 7 4.25 -10.21 -0.74
CA LEU A 7 3.96 -8.79 -0.47
C LEU A 7 4.49 -7.83 -1.54
N SER A 8 5.47 -8.25 -2.33
CA SER A 8 6.26 -7.34 -3.16
C SER A 8 5.60 -7.00 -4.50
N ARG A 9 4.45 -6.32 -4.50
CA ARG A 9 4.00 -5.48 -5.63
C ARG A 9 3.19 -4.24 -5.26
N LEU A 10 2.69 -4.10 -4.02
CA LEU A 10 1.79 -3.00 -3.65
C LEU A 10 2.50 -1.71 -3.24
N ALA A 11 3.69 -1.79 -2.65
CA ALA A 11 4.35 -0.62 -2.08
C ALA A 11 5.32 0.06 -3.07
N VAL A 12 4.92 0.21 -4.33
CA VAL A 12 5.68 0.99 -5.32
C VAL A 12 5.02 2.36 -5.49
N ILE A 13 5.15 3.21 -4.48
CA ILE A 13 4.75 4.62 -4.55
C ILE A 13 6.03 5.45 -4.44
N ARG A 14 6.45 6.10 -5.53
CA ARG A 14 7.64 6.98 -5.52
C ARG A 14 7.23 8.43 -5.60
N LEU A 15 7.43 9.14 -4.49
CA LEU A 15 7.39 10.59 -4.41
C LEU A 15 8.83 11.09 -4.43
N ARG A 16 9.16 11.99 -5.37
CA ARG A 16 10.36 12.84 -5.24
C ARG A 16 9.91 14.29 -5.07
N ARG A 17 10.63 14.99 -4.18
CA ARG A 17 10.49 16.43 -3.94
C ARG A 17 10.80 17.22 -5.21
N TYR A 18 9.98 18.25 -5.43
CA TYR A 18 10.23 19.61 -5.97
C TYR A 18 11.49 19.86 -6.84
N PRO A 19 11.37 20.70 -7.87
CA PRO A 19 11.37 22.15 -7.64
C PRO A 19 9.97 22.77 -7.77
N PRO A 20 9.77 24.03 -7.37
CA PRO A 20 8.48 24.69 -7.49
C PRO A 20 8.01 24.75 -8.93
N PRO A 21 6.73 24.42 -9.22
CA PRO A 21 6.12 25.01 -10.40
C PRO A 21 6.07 26.52 -10.14
N SER A 22 6.91 27.26 -10.83
CA SER A 22 6.93 28.73 -10.85
C SER A 22 5.74 29.33 -11.60
N SER A 23 4.75 28.52 -12.00
CA SER A 23 3.54 28.98 -12.67
C SER A 23 2.52 27.84 -12.61
N GLY A 24 1.32 28.19 -12.18
CA GLY A 24 0.26 27.25 -11.86
C GLY A 24 -0.25 26.41 -13.03
N LEU A 25 -1.16 25.51 -12.66
CA LEU A 25 -2.06 24.73 -13.54
C LEU A 25 -1.39 23.67 -14.42
N ASP A 26 -0.91 22.58 -13.83
CA ASP A 26 -1.17 21.23 -14.38
C ASP A 26 -0.87 20.15 -13.31
N LEU A 27 -1.91 19.56 -12.72
CA LEU A 27 -1.79 18.47 -11.73
C LEU A 27 -2.51 17.19 -12.18
N ALA A 28 -3.02 17.11 -13.41
CA ALA A 28 -3.95 16.04 -13.77
C ALA A 28 -3.35 14.92 -14.62
N ARG A 29 -2.27 15.14 -15.38
CA ARG A 29 -1.70 14.09 -16.24
C ARG A 29 -0.20 14.25 -16.40
N THR A 30 0.57 13.54 -15.58
CA THR A 30 1.97 13.29 -15.95
C THR A 30 2.34 11.86 -15.57
N GLY A 31 2.72 11.09 -16.60
CA GLY A 31 2.95 9.66 -16.53
C GLY A 31 3.95 9.29 -15.44
N MET A 32 3.48 8.53 -14.45
CA MET A 32 4.30 7.93 -13.40
C MET A 32 4.77 6.55 -13.85
N THR A 33 6.08 6.38 -14.03
CA THR A 33 6.75 5.07 -14.06
C THR A 33 7.84 5.12 -13.00
N THR A 34 7.72 4.33 -11.93
CA THR A 34 8.65 4.42 -10.81
C THR A 34 8.81 3.09 -10.08
N SER A 35 10.04 2.75 -9.68
CA SER A 35 10.39 1.58 -8.85
C SER A 35 10.81 2.02 -7.44
N VAL A 36 10.23 1.39 -6.40
CA VAL A 36 10.61 1.49 -4.98
C VAL A 36 10.70 0.06 -4.48
N THR A 37 11.89 -0.36 -4.05
CA THR A 37 12.16 -1.78 -3.82
C THR A 37 12.12 -2.18 -2.34
N HIS A 38 12.00 -1.24 -1.38
CA HIS A 38 11.92 -1.60 0.04
C HIS A 38 11.05 -0.58 0.79
N VAL A 39 9.77 -0.90 0.99
CA VAL A 39 8.95 -0.21 1.98
C VAL A 39 8.95 -1.07 3.23
N CYS A 40 9.71 -0.63 4.22
CA CYS A 40 9.95 -1.40 5.44
C CYS A 40 8.83 -1.16 6.45
N TRP A 41 8.23 -2.26 6.90
CA TRP A 41 7.31 -2.32 8.04
C TRP A 41 8.03 -2.35 9.39
N GLU A 42 9.34 -2.16 9.39
CA GLU A 42 10.27 -2.47 10.49
C GLU A 42 10.11 -1.61 11.75
N ARG A 43 9.07 -0.78 11.85
CA ARG A 43 8.84 0.03 13.04
C ARG A 43 7.94 -0.71 14.05
N PRO A 44 8.30 -0.72 15.35
CA PRO A 44 7.43 -1.25 16.41
C PRO A 44 6.07 -0.55 16.50
N THR A 45 5.99 0.67 15.98
CA THR A 45 4.78 1.50 15.94
C THR A 45 3.96 1.34 14.67
N SER A 46 4.41 0.55 13.69
CA SER A 46 3.64 0.27 12.48
C SER A 46 2.37 -0.51 12.81
N LEU A 47 1.25 -0.11 12.20
CA LEU A 47 -0.05 -0.73 12.36
C LEU A 47 -0.53 -1.29 11.02
N HIS A 48 -1.06 -2.51 11.05
CA HIS A 48 -1.66 -3.18 9.90
C HIS A 48 -3.02 -3.73 10.27
N THR A 49 -4.02 -3.45 9.42
CA THR A 49 -5.34 -4.07 9.50
C THR A 49 -5.59 -4.84 8.20
N PHE A 50 -5.84 -6.14 8.31
CA PHE A 50 -6.20 -7.00 7.19
C PHE A 50 -7.57 -7.63 7.44
N GLU A 51 -8.57 -7.34 6.60
CA GLU A 51 -9.92 -7.91 6.75
C GLU A 51 -10.51 -7.70 8.16
N SER A 52 -10.23 -6.56 8.78
CA SER A 52 -10.59 -6.20 10.16
C SER A 52 -9.73 -6.82 11.29
N SER A 53 -8.75 -7.68 10.97
CA SER A 53 -7.76 -8.18 11.93
C SER A 53 -6.63 -7.18 12.10
N HIS A 54 -6.40 -6.71 13.33
CA HIS A 54 -5.40 -5.70 13.65
C HIS A 54 -4.09 -6.35 14.11
N THR A 55 -2.96 -5.77 13.70
CA THR A 55 -1.61 -6.23 14.08
C THR A 55 -0.69 -5.01 14.21
N GLN A 56 0.14 -5.01 15.26
CA GLN A 56 1.10 -3.93 15.53
C GLN A 56 2.52 -4.47 15.57
N GLY A 57 3.45 -3.70 15.00
CA GLY A 57 4.88 -3.99 15.00
C GLY A 57 5.33 -4.80 13.79
N GLY A 58 6.45 -4.41 13.18
CA GLY A 58 6.95 -5.00 11.93
C GLY A 58 7.06 -6.52 11.95
N ASP A 59 7.62 -7.10 13.01
CA ASP A 59 7.80 -8.55 13.10
C ASP A 59 6.46 -9.31 13.14
N ALA A 60 5.52 -8.82 13.94
CA ALA A 60 4.18 -9.40 14.04
C ALA A 60 3.41 -9.26 12.71
N ILE A 61 3.57 -8.12 12.02
CA ILE A 61 2.98 -7.88 10.70
C ILE A 61 3.55 -8.88 9.68
N ILE A 62 4.88 -9.05 9.63
CA ILE A 62 5.53 -10.00 8.72
C ILE A 62 5.07 -11.43 9.01
N GLN A 63 4.98 -11.81 10.28
CA GLN A 63 4.47 -13.12 10.67
C GLN A 63 3.02 -13.31 10.20
N LYS A 64 2.13 -12.35 10.48
CA LYS A 64 0.72 -12.40 10.09
C LYS A 64 0.54 -12.57 8.58
N LEU A 65 1.32 -11.84 7.79
CA LEU A 65 1.30 -11.90 6.32
C LEU A 65 1.84 -13.24 5.79
N THR A 66 2.73 -13.89 6.53
CA THR A 66 3.25 -15.22 6.19
C THR A 66 2.20 -16.31 6.42
N GLU A 67 1.41 -16.17 7.49
CA GLU A 67 0.34 -17.09 7.91
C GLU A 67 -0.92 -17.05 7.04
N LEU A 68 -1.03 -16.09 6.11
CA LEU A 68 -2.19 -15.98 5.23
C LEU A 68 -2.35 -17.24 4.35
N PRO A 69 -3.59 -17.74 4.19
CA PRO A 69 -3.88 -19.06 3.62
C PRO A 69 -3.85 -19.07 2.08
N PHE A 70 -2.93 -18.33 1.47
CA PHE A 70 -2.71 -18.31 0.02
C PHE A 70 -1.22 -18.36 -0.27
N ALA A 71 -0.84 -18.98 -1.39
CA ALA A 71 0.57 -19.07 -1.78
C ALA A 71 1.00 -17.86 -2.61
N LYS A 72 0.12 -17.34 -3.47
CA LYS A 72 0.36 -16.23 -4.38
C LYS A 72 -0.73 -15.18 -4.27
N ALA A 73 -0.32 -13.92 -4.28
CA ALA A 73 -1.22 -12.78 -4.41
C ALA A 73 -0.74 -11.89 -5.56
N GLN A 74 -1.56 -11.73 -6.59
CA GLN A 74 -1.29 -10.85 -7.71
C GLN A 74 -2.21 -9.62 -7.64
N HIS A 75 -1.62 -8.47 -7.39
CA HIS A 75 -2.32 -7.19 -7.42
C HIS A 75 -2.30 -6.61 -8.83
N VAL A 76 -3.47 -6.16 -9.29
CA VAL A 76 -3.67 -5.34 -10.48
C VAL A 76 -4.18 -4.00 -9.99
N ILE A 77 -3.33 -2.98 -10.08
CA ILE A 77 -3.63 -1.64 -9.57
C ILE A 77 -4.46 -0.88 -10.61
N ASN A 78 -5.60 -0.34 -10.20
CA ASN A 78 -6.43 0.51 -11.05
C ASN A 78 -6.20 1.99 -10.76
N THR A 79 -6.31 2.39 -9.49
CA THR A 79 -6.11 3.77 -9.08
C THR A 79 -5.11 3.87 -7.95
N THR A 80 -4.45 5.02 -7.88
CA THR A 80 -3.57 5.40 -6.78
C THR A 80 -3.74 6.90 -6.58
N ASP A 81 -4.25 7.26 -5.42
CA ASP A 81 -4.51 8.64 -5.03
C ASP A 81 -3.68 8.95 -3.79
N ALA A 82 -3.05 10.13 -3.74
CA ALA A 82 -2.19 10.50 -2.64
C ALA A 82 -2.41 11.94 -2.17
N GLN A 83 -2.31 12.16 -0.86
CA GLN A 83 -2.44 13.47 -0.23
C GLN A 83 -1.31 13.69 0.79
N PRO A 84 -0.73 14.89 0.87
CA PRO A 84 0.23 15.22 1.92
C PRO A 84 -0.49 15.40 3.27
N GLY A 85 0.12 14.89 4.34
CA GLY A 85 -0.28 15.10 5.72
C GLY A 85 0.50 16.23 6.41
N PRO A 86 0.02 16.72 7.57
CA PRO A 86 0.56 17.90 8.24
C PRO A 86 1.97 17.72 8.83
N ASP A 87 2.39 16.49 9.10
CA ASP A 87 3.72 16.15 9.65
C ASP A 87 4.71 15.67 8.57
N GLY A 88 4.43 15.98 7.30
CA GLY A 88 5.21 15.49 6.16
C GLY A 88 4.94 14.01 5.83
N SER A 89 3.93 13.41 6.46
CA SER A 89 3.37 12.13 6.05
C SER A 89 2.69 12.22 4.69
N ILE A 90 2.43 11.08 4.08
CA ILE A 90 1.61 10.96 2.88
C ILE A 90 0.54 9.91 3.14
N GLN A 91 -0.71 10.28 2.92
CA GLN A 91 -1.80 9.33 2.82
C GLN A 91 -1.92 8.84 1.39
N VAL A 92 -2.04 7.53 1.21
CA VAL A 92 -2.21 6.91 -0.11
C VAL A 92 -3.39 5.97 -0.06
N LEU A 93 -4.24 6.04 -1.07
CA LEU A 93 -5.30 5.07 -1.32
C LEU A 93 -5.01 4.36 -2.65
N VAL A 94 -5.06 3.03 -2.61
CA VAL A 94 -4.88 2.15 -3.75
C VAL A 94 -6.16 1.34 -3.92
N THR A 95 -6.67 1.28 -5.15
CA THR A 95 -7.80 0.39 -5.47
C THR A 95 -7.46 -0.45 -6.70
N GLY A 96 -8.06 -1.62 -6.79
CA GLY A 96 -7.87 -2.49 -7.95
C GLY A 96 -8.42 -3.88 -7.73
N TYR A 97 -7.77 -4.85 -8.38
CA TYR A 97 -8.10 -6.26 -8.26
C TYR A 97 -6.95 -7.04 -7.64
N ILE A 98 -7.29 -8.03 -6.83
CA ILE A 98 -6.34 -8.99 -6.30
C ILE A 98 -6.77 -10.39 -6.73
N LYS A 99 -5.82 -11.15 -7.28
CA LYS A 99 -5.99 -12.58 -7.54
C LYS A 99 -5.19 -13.35 -6.51
N LEU A 100 -5.87 -14.19 -5.74
CA LEU A 100 -5.25 -15.10 -4.77
C LEU A 100 -5.19 -16.49 -5.42
N ASP A 101 -3.98 -17.04 -5.54
CA ASP A 101 -3.73 -18.32 -6.22
C ASP A 101 -4.45 -18.42 -7.58
N ASP A 102 -5.36 -19.38 -7.75
CA ASP A 102 -6.16 -19.59 -8.96
C ASP A 102 -7.61 -19.11 -8.83
N ASP A 103 -7.95 -18.41 -7.74
CA ASP A 103 -9.29 -17.89 -7.50
C ASP A 103 -9.67 -16.76 -8.47
N ALA A 104 -10.97 -16.45 -8.51
CA ALA A 104 -11.49 -15.29 -9.21
C ALA A 104 -10.89 -14.00 -8.63
N ALA A 105 -10.63 -13.03 -9.51
CA ALA A 105 -10.13 -11.72 -9.10
C ALA A 105 -11.17 -11.00 -8.24
N GLN A 106 -10.75 -10.49 -7.09
CA GLN A 106 -11.58 -9.76 -6.14
C GLN A 106 -11.22 -8.28 -6.15
N ILE A 107 -12.19 -7.40 -5.92
CA ILE A 107 -11.91 -5.97 -5.79
C ILE A 107 -11.29 -5.75 -4.41
N PHE A 108 -10.27 -4.90 -4.33
CA PHE A 108 -9.69 -4.48 -3.05
C PHE A 108 -9.53 -2.96 -2.98
N ALA A 109 -9.46 -2.47 -1.75
CA ALA A 109 -8.93 -1.16 -1.41
C ALA A 109 -7.86 -1.32 -0.32
N GLU A 110 -6.77 -0.60 -0.48
CA GLU A 110 -5.69 -0.55 0.50
C GLU A 110 -5.25 0.89 0.74
N SER A 111 -5.21 1.29 2.00
CA SER A 111 -4.78 2.63 2.40
C SER A 111 -3.47 2.54 3.16
N PHE A 112 -2.51 3.39 2.80
CA PHE A 112 -1.23 3.54 3.49
C PHE A 112 -1.09 4.93 4.08
N GLN A 113 -0.53 5.03 5.28
CA GLN A 113 0.07 6.27 5.78
C GLN A 113 1.58 6.08 5.81
N LEU A 114 2.28 6.83 4.97
CA LEU A 114 3.74 6.86 4.92
C LEU A 114 4.23 7.99 5.83
N LYS A 115 5.14 7.69 6.77
CA LYS A 115 5.77 8.71 7.61
C LYS A 115 7.25 8.88 7.27
N PRO A 116 7.79 10.11 7.28
CA PRO A 116 9.18 10.36 6.96
C PRO A 116 10.11 9.78 8.04
N ASP A 117 11.26 9.28 7.61
CA ASP A 117 12.26 8.67 8.48
C ASP A 117 13.66 8.79 7.88
N GLY A 118 14.47 9.70 8.42
CA GLY A 118 15.88 9.84 8.01
C GLY A 118 16.12 10.11 6.52
N GLY A 119 15.17 10.73 5.80
CA GLY A 119 15.23 10.93 4.34
C GLY A 119 14.54 9.83 3.51
N SER A 120 13.97 8.82 4.16
CA SER A 120 13.13 7.78 3.59
C SER A 120 11.70 7.86 4.13
N TYR A 121 10.86 6.87 3.80
CA TYR A 121 9.51 6.71 4.34
C TYR A 121 9.31 5.28 4.84
N TYR A 122 8.53 5.13 5.91
CA TYR A 122 8.04 3.83 6.38
C TYR A 122 6.50 3.83 6.41
N ILE A 123 5.88 2.65 6.39
CA ILE A 123 4.43 2.52 6.55
C ILE A 123 4.12 2.59 8.05
N ALA A 124 3.49 3.68 8.47
CA ALA A 124 2.99 3.83 9.84
C ALA A 124 1.63 3.16 10.02
N HIS A 125 0.74 3.31 9.03
CA HIS A 125 -0.58 2.68 9.04
C HIS A 125 -0.84 2.02 7.70
N ASN A 126 -1.44 0.84 7.72
CA ASN A 126 -1.99 0.19 6.55
C ASN A 126 -3.35 -0.44 6.89
N ILE A 127 -4.32 -0.27 6.00
CA ILE A 127 -5.61 -0.93 6.09
C ILE A 127 -5.91 -1.54 4.73
N PHE A 128 -6.05 -2.87 4.71
CA PHE A 128 -6.45 -3.65 3.55
C PHE A 128 -7.87 -4.20 3.73
N LYS A 129 -8.68 -4.05 2.68
CA LYS A 129 -10.02 -4.62 2.59
C LYS A 129 -10.34 -5.13 1.19
N LEU A 130 -10.92 -6.32 1.12
CA LEU A 130 -11.69 -6.82 0.00
C LEU A 130 -13.04 -6.11 -0.03
N ILE A 131 -13.46 -5.78 -1.25
CA ILE A 131 -14.74 -5.16 -1.55
C ILE A 131 -15.58 -6.23 -2.22
N PHE A 132 -16.60 -6.70 -1.50
CA PHE A 132 -17.56 -7.65 -2.04
C PHE A 132 -18.65 -6.89 -2.80
N PRO A 133 -19.06 -7.37 -3.99
CA PRO A 133 -20.25 -6.84 -4.64
C PRO A 133 -21.46 -7.02 -3.72
N PRO A 134 -22.50 -6.18 -3.87
CA PRO A 134 -23.73 -6.39 -3.12
C PRO A 134 -24.23 -7.82 -3.35
N PRO A 135 -24.79 -8.49 -2.32
CA PRO A 135 -25.45 -9.77 -2.53
C PRO A 135 -26.50 -9.58 -3.62
N ASN A 136 -26.57 -10.52 -4.57
CA ASN A 136 -27.60 -10.48 -5.60
C ASN A 136 -28.97 -10.32 -4.94
N PRO A 137 -29.81 -9.36 -5.38
CA PRO A 137 -31.12 -9.12 -4.79
C PRO A 137 -32.04 -10.34 -4.91
#